data_AF-A0A0G0Q905-F1
#
_entry.id   AF-A0A0G0Q905-F1
#
_cell.length_a   1.000
_cell.length_b   1.000
_cell.length_c   1.000
_cell.angle_alpha   90.00
_cell.angle_beta   90.00
_cell.angle_gamma   90.00
#
_symmetry.space_group_name_H-M   'P 1'
#
loop_
_entity.id
_entity.type
_entity.pdbx_description
1 polymer ?
#
loop_
_entity_poly.entity_id
_entity_poly.type
_entity_poly.pdbx_seq_one_letter_code
_entity_poly.pdbx_strand_id
1 'polypeptide(L)' 'RYSNANIDKVIEENLQEMNMVKRLKAFQDIMKVITEDDLIGIPLFETQIIYGVSKDIKFDPRADGRIFVSEIM' A
#
# COMPACT_ATOMS: atom_id res chain seq x y z
N ARG A 1 5.18 -6.14 19.30
CA ARG A 1 5.73 -6.44 17.95
C ARG A 1 4.94 -7.63 17.44
N TYR A 2 4.24 -7.48 16.31
CA TYR A 2 3.46 -8.57 15.70
C TYR A 2 4.41 -9.60 15.06
N SER A 3 4.01 -10.87 15.02
CA SER A 3 4.81 -11.97 14.48
C SER A 3 3.88 -13.13 14.10
N ASN A 4 3.87 -13.51 12.82
CA ASN A 4 3.11 -14.66 12.34
C ASN A 4 3.93 -15.39 11.26
N ALA A 5 4.60 -16.46 11.66
CA ALA A 5 5.55 -17.18 10.82
C ALA A 5 4.93 -17.75 9.53
N ASN A 6 3.62 -18.05 9.55
CA ASN A 6 2.92 -18.52 8.36
C ASN A 6 2.73 -17.38 7.35
N ILE A 7 2.32 -16.20 7.82
CA ILE A 7 2.22 -15.01 6.95
C ILE A 7 3.59 -14.62 6.41
N ASP A 8 4.62 -14.58 7.27
CA ASP A 8 5.99 -14.25 6.87
C ASP A 8 6.48 -15.16 5.73
N LYS A 9 6.25 -16.47 5.88
CA LYS A 9 6.59 -17.47 4.84
C LYS A 9 5.84 -17.21 3.53
N VAL A 10 4.53 -16.96 3.58
CA VAL A 10 3.73 -16.70 2.36
C VAL A 10 4.19 -15.43 1.66
N ILE A 11 4.56 -14.39 2.42
CA ILE A 11 5.13 -13.15 1.86
C ILE A 11 6.43 -13.45 1.12
N GLU A 12 7.35 -14.19 1.74
CA GLU A 12 8.64 -14.57 1.15
C GLU A 12 8.48 -15.38 -0.14
N GLU A 13 7.60 -16.39 -0.14
CA GLU A 13 7.31 -17.21 -1.32
C GLU A 13 6.74 -16.36 -2.48
N ASN A 14 5.88 -15.38 -2.17
CA ASN A 14 5.27 -14.51 -3.17
C ASN A 14 6.21 -13.42 -3.73
N LEU A 15 7.43 -13.25 -3.19
CA LEU A 15 8.43 -12.37 -3.80
C LEU A 15 8.93 -12.90 -5.15
N GLN A 16 8.90 -14.22 -5.34
CA GLN A 16 9.36 -14.90 -6.56
C GLN A 16 8.21 -15.40 -7.45
N GLU A 17 6.95 -15.22 -7.04
CA GLU A 17 5.80 -15.64 -7.85
C GLU A 17 5.55 -14.66 -9.02
N MET A 18 5.64 -15.20 -10.23
CA MET A 18 5.51 -14.44 -11.48
C MET A 18 4.08 -14.47 -12.04
N ASN A 19 3.24 -15.40 -11.59
CA ASN A 19 1.83 -15.42 -11.94
C ASN A 19 1.06 -14.39 -11.11
N MET A 20 0.69 -13.28 -11.76
CA MET A 20 0.00 -12.17 -11.11
C MET A 20 -1.32 -12.54 -10.46
N VAL A 21 -2.08 -13.48 -11.03
CA VAL A 21 -3.38 -13.91 -10.47
C VAL A 21 -3.17 -14.67 -9.16
N LYS A 22 -2.20 -15.58 -9.13
CA LYS A 22 -1.83 -16.32 -7.91
C LYS A 22 -1.30 -15.38 -6.83
N ARG A 23 -0.41 -14.47 -7.22
CA ARG A 23 0.19 -13.49 -6.31
C ARG A 23 -0.85 -12.54 -5.70
N LEU A 24 -1.79 -12.06 -6.51
CA LEU A 24 -2.90 -11.23 -6.03
C LEU A 24 -3.75 -11.99 -5.00
N LYS A 25 -4.10 -13.24 -5.32
CA LYS A 25 -4.92 -14.06 -4.42
C LYS A 25 -4.23 -14.27 -3.07
N ALA A 26 -2.93 -14.59 -3.07
CA ALA A 26 -2.16 -14.74 -1.84
C ALA A 26 -2.15 -13.47 -0.98
N PHE A 27 -1.98 -12.28 -1.58
CA PHE A 27 -2.01 -11.03 -0.82
C PHE A 27 -3.40 -10.68 -0.29
N GLN A 28 -4.46 -10.99 -1.02
CA GLN A 28 -5.84 -10.83 -0.51
C GLN A 28 -6.11 -11.75 0.68
N ASP A 29 -5.61 -12.99 0.63
CA ASP A 29 -5.75 -13.94 1.73
C ASP A 29 -4.95 -13.49 2.96
N ILE A 30 -3.73 -12.96 2.78
CA ILE A 30 -2.96 -12.34 3.88
C ILE A 30 -3.74 -11.16 4.48
N MET A 31 -4.28 -10.26 3.65
CA MET A 31 -5.06 -9.12 4.12
C MET A 31 -6.22 -9.57 5.00
N LYS A 32 -6.98 -10.58 4.56
CA LYS A 32 -8.07 -11.15 5.36
C LYS A 32 -7.58 -11.63 6.73
N VAL A 33 -6.50 -12.40 6.78
CA VAL A 33 -5.97 -12.91 8.05
C VAL A 33 -5.64 -11.77 8.99
N ILE A 34 -4.91 -10.75 8.52
CA ILE A 34 -4.46 -9.65 9.40
C ILE A 34 -5.57 -8.66 9.78
N THR A 35 -6.72 -8.66 9.08
CA THR A 35 -7.86 -7.77 9.36
C THR A 35 -9.08 -8.46 9.95
N GLU A 36 -9.15 -9.80 9.96
CA GLU A 36 -10.30 -10.55 10.48
C GLU A 36 -9.89 -11.60 11.52
N ASP A 37 -8.83 -12.37 11.28
CA ASP A 37 -8.51 -13.56 12.07
C ASP A 37 -7.43 -13.30 13.14
N ASP A 38 -6.40 -12.53 12.81
CA ASP A 38 -5.22 -12.22 13.64
C ASP A 38 -4.88 -10.73 13.53
N LEU A 39 -5.73 -9.93 14.17
CA LEU A 39 -5.76 -8.47 14.04
C LEU A 39 -4.45 -7.79 14.44
N ILE A 40 -3.65 -7.41 13.44
CA ILE A 40 -2.49 -6.53 13.64
C ILE A 40 -2.92 -5.06 13.78
N GLY A 41 -4.04 -4.70 13.17
CA GLY A 41 -4.61 -3.36 13.14
C GLY A 41 -5.89 -3.33 12.32
N ILE A 42 -6.72 -2.32 12.57
CA ILE A 42 -8.00 -2.16 11.87
C ILE A 42 -7.82 -1.01 10.87
N PRO A 43 -7.86 -1.27 9.55
CA PRO A 43 -7.87 -0.21 8.54
C PRO A 43 -9.11 0.67 8.72
N LEU A 44 -8.93 1.98 8.82
CA LEU A 44 -10.03 2.91 9.02
C LEU A 44 -10.51 3.54 7.72
N PHE A 45 -9.60 4.15 6.97
CA PHE A 45 -9.86 4.80 5.69
C PHE A 45 -8.55 5.06 4.95
N GLU A 46 -8.65 5.28 3.64
CA GLU A 46 -7.56 5.85 2.85
C GLU A 46 -7.55 7.37 3.01
N THR A 47 -6.40 7.95 3.35
CA THR A 47 -6.29 9.39 3.64
C THR A 47 -6.24 10.18 2.35
N GLN A 48 -7.19 11.10 2.17
CA GLN A 48 -7.11 12.12 1.12
C GLN A 48 -6.20 13.26 1.58
N ILE A 49 -5.13 13.49 0.83
CA ILE A 49 -4.20 14.61 1.09
C ILE A 49 -4.67 15.82 0.29
N ILE A 50 -4.86 16.94 0.98
CA ILE A 50 -5.28 18.21 0.38
C ILE A 50 -4.06 19.13 0.28
N TYR A 51 -3.81 19.67 -0.91
CA TYR A 51 -2.69 20.57 -1.19
C TYR A 51 -3.19 21.99 -1.43
N GLY A 52 -2.44 22.98 -0.92
CA GLY A 52 -2.60 24.39 -1.26
C GLY A 52 -1.40 24.84 -2.09
N VAL A 53 -1.64 25.39 -3.27
CA VAL A 53 -0.58 25.81 -4.20
C VAL A 53 -0.89 27.21 -4.73
N SER A 54 0.15 27.99 -5.03
CA SER A 54 -0.02 29.28 -5.70
C SER A 54 -0.63 29.08 -7.10
N LYS A 55 -1.44 30.04 -7.57
CA LYS A 55 -2.08 29.99 -8.89
C LYS A 55 -1.08 29.95 -10.05
N ASP A 56 0.13 30.46 -9.82
CA ASP A 56 1.19 30.53 -10.82
C ASP A 56 2.03 29.24 -10.89
N ILE A 57 1.78 28.28 -9.99
CA ILE A 57 2.49 27.01 -9.92
C ILE A 57 1.64 25.93 -10.58
N LYS A 58 2.18 25.26 -11.60
CA LYS A 58 1.57 24.06 -12.18
C LYS A 58 1.96 22.85 -11.33
N PHE A 59 1.02 22.34 -10.55
CA PHE A 59 1.19 21.17 -9.69
C PHE A 59 -0.01 20.24 -9.82
N ASP A 60 0.27 18.95 -10.03
CA ASP A 60 -0.72 17.87 -10.01
C ASP A 60 -0.33 16.85 -8.93
N PRO A 61 -1.16 16.64 -7.89
CA PRO A 61 -0.84 15.70 -6.82
C PRO A 61 -0.67 14.26 -7.33
N ARG A 62 0.42 13.62 -6.92
CA ARG A 62 0.67 12.20 -7.21
C ARG A 62 -0.08 11.32 -6.21
N ALA A 63 -0.51 10.14 -6.67
CA ALA A 63 -1.14 9.13 -5.82
C ALA A 63 -0.23 8.65 -4.67
N ASP A 64 1.09 8.69 -4.86
CA ASP A 64 2.08 8.34 -3.82
C ASP A 64 2.42 9.50 -2.87
N GLY A 65 1.79 10.67 -3.06
CA GLY A 65 1.98 11.88 -2.26
C GLY A 65 3.37 12.52 -2.37
N ARG A 66 4.24 12.05 -3.27
CA ARG A 66 5.57 12.64 -3.44
C ARG A 66 5.51 13.93 -4.23
N ILE A 67 6.40 14.86 -3.88
CA ILE A 67 6.54 16.14 -4.57
C ILE A 67 7.92 16.17 -5.24
N PHE A 68 7.94 16.26 -6.57
CA PHE A 68 9.17 16.42 -7.33
C PHE A 68 9.27 17.82 -7.89
N VAL A 69 10.28 18.58 -7.45
CA VAL A 69 10.50 19.97 -7.90
C VAL A 69 10.68 20.04 -9.41
N SER A 70 11.27 19.01 -10.03
CA SER A 70 11.44 18.91 -11.48
C SER A 70 10.14 18.81 -12.27
N GLU A 71 9.03 18.45 -11.61
CA GLU A 71 7.70 18.29 -12.23
C GLU A 71 6.82 19.54 -12.00
N ILE A 72 7.35 20.56 -11.32
CA ILE A 72 6.66 21.80 -10.99
C ILE A 72 7.20 22.92 -11.90
N MET A 73 6.30 23.60 -12.62
CA MET A 73 6.61 24.74 -13.50
C MET A 73 5.91 26.00 -13.05
#